data_AF-A0A1F5SG91-F1
#
_entry.id   AF-A0A1F5SG91-F1
#
_cell.length_a   1.000
_cell.length_b   1.000
_cell.length_c   1.000
_cell.angle_alpha   90.00
_cell.angle_beta   90.00
_cell.angle_gamma   90.00
#
_symmetry.space_group_name_H-M   'P 1'
#
loop_
_entity.id
_entity.type
_entity.pdbx_description
1 polymer ?
#
loop_
_entity_poly.entity_id
_entity_poly.type
_entity_poly.pdbx_seq_one_letter_code
_entity_poly.pdbx_strand_id
1 'polypeptide(L)'
;MRHVAQQIGPSVTFLNRNWKFLRFWFKIYTLAVWCGLIIDFFTNSLTFTSGLLVFYLAFLSLYNVSKEVDRWLTNLHNWRLGEIWVAVWLVTNLVIGYIYMMHPDEFKGGAEALNQISSVTIGVLANFIGSEVSKRIYKIKRLKKANRIIRII
;
A
#
# COMPACT_ATOMS: atom_id res chain seq x y z
N MET A 1 -14.04 -32.23 19.64
CA MET A 1 -13.20 -31.02 19.44
C MET A 1 -13.90 -30.00 18.54
N ARG A 2 -15.09 -29.49 18.94
CA ARG A 2 -15.90 -28.54 18.15
C ARG A 2 -16.33 -27.28 18.95
N HIS A 3 -15.69 -27.00 20.08
CA HIS A 3 -16.16 -25.93 21.00
C HIS A 3 -15.23 -24.74 21.20
N VAL A 4 -14.14 -24.59 20.42
CA VAL A 4 -13.26 -23.41 20.52
C VAL A 4 -13.59 -22.33 19.48
N ALA A 5 -14.66 -22.51 18.69
CA ALA A 5 -15.03 -21.58 17.61
C ALA A 5 -15.94 -20.41 18.04
N GLN A 6 -16.38 -20.34 19.29
CA GLN A 6 -17.31 -19.31 19.76
C GLN A 6 -16.79 -18.62 21.01
N GLN A 7 -15.85 -17.70 20.83
CA GLN A 7 -15.68 -16.50 21.68
C GLN A 7 -14.65 -15.56 21.05
N ILE A 8 -14.84 -15.22 19.78
CA ILE A 8 -14.17 -14.05 19.20
C ILE A 8 -14.98 -12.85 19.71
N GLY A 9 -14.53 -12.23 20.80
CA GLY A 9 -15.26 -11.16 21.49
C GLY A 9 -15.67 -9.98 20.59
N PRO A 10 -16.65 -9.16 21.00
CA PRO A 10 -17.20 -8.05 20.20
C PRO A 10 -16.15 -7.02 19.75
N SER A 11 -15.00 -6.95 20.44
CA SER A 11 -13.87 -6.10 20.06
C SER A 11 -13.23 -6.51 18.73
N VAL A 12 -13.09 -7.81 18.46
CA VAL A 12 -12.41 -8.32 17.25
C VAL A 12 -13.31 -8.19 16.01
N THR A 13 -14.63 -8.35 16.18
CA THR A 13 -15.61 -8.13 15.10
C THR A 13 -15.77 -6.65 14.76
N PHE A 14 -15.77 -5.76 15.77
CA PHE A 14 -15.76 -4.31 15.56
C PHE A 14 -14.50 -3.83 14.84
N LEU A 15 -13.32 -4.27 15.29
CA LEU A 15 -12.03 -3.99 14.63
C LEU A 15 -12.07 -4.44 13.16
N ASN A 16 -12.49 -5.68 12.89
CA ASN A 16 -12.54 -6.21 11.52
C ASN A 16 -13.48 -5.41 10.59
N ARG A 17 -14.64 -4.96 11.09
CA ARG A 17 -15.56 -4.11 10.33
C ARG A 17 -14.92 -2.76 9.98
N ASN A 18 -14.30 -2.10 10.96
CA ASN A 18 -13.65 -0.80 10.76
C ASN A 18 -12.45 -0.91 9.81
N TRP A 19 -11.67 -1.99 9.89
CA TRP A 19 -10.58 -2.24 8.96
C TRP A 19 -11.07 -2.49 7.53
N LYS A 20 -12.21 -3.15 7.32
CA LYS A 20 -12.77 -3.32 5.96
C LYS A 20 -13.21 -1.97 5.38
N PHE A 21 -13.89 -1.15 6.18
CA PHE A 21 -14.30 0.20 5.79
C PHE A 21 -13.10 1.08 5.44
N LEU A 22 -12.08 1.10 6.30
CA LEU A 22 -10.85 1.87 6.11
C LEU A 22 -10.10 1.42 4.85
N ARG A 23 -10.04 0.11 4.57
CA ARG A 23 -9.42 -0.44 3.36
C ARG A 23 -10.20 -0.11 2.09
N PHE A 24 -11.52 0.01 2.16
CA PHE A 24 -12.33 0.45 1.03
C PHE A 24 -12.04 1.91 0.68
N TRP A 25 -12.09 2.80 1.69
CA TRP A 25 -11.77 4.22 1.49
C TRP A 25 -10.33 4.46 1.04
N PHE A 26 -9.39 3.65 1.53
CA PHE A 26 -8.01 3.71 1.06
C PHE A 26 -7.89 3.49 -0.46
N LYS A 27 -8.65 2.54 -1.04
CA LYS A 27 -8.64 2.29 -2.48
C LYS A 27 -9.21 3.48 -3.27
N ILE A 28 -10.33 4.05 -2.80
CA ILE A 28 -10.93 5.24 -3.40
C ILE A 28 -9.94 6.40 -3.36
N TYR A 29 -9.34 6.63 -2.19
CA TYR A 29 -8.37 7.71 -2.01
C TYR A 29 -7.12 7.51 -2.86
N THR A 30 -6.62 6.27 -2.97
CA THR A 30 -5.48 5.93 -3.86
C THR A 30 -5.81 6.27 -5.31
N LEU A 31 -7.00 5.90 -5.79
CA LEU A 31 -7.43 6.21 -7.15
C LEU A 31 -7.58 7.72 -7.36
N ALA A 32 -8.16 8.44 -6.41
CA ALA A 32 -8.32 9.89 -6.48
C ALA A 32 -6.97 10.63 -6.54
N VAL A 33 -6.01 10.24 -5.69
CA VAL A 33 -4.65 10.79 -5.70
C VAL A 33 -3.93 10.48 -7.02
N TRP A 34 -4.05 9.24 -7.50
CA TRP A 34 -3.45 8.84 -8.77
C TRP A 34 -4.02 9.64 -9.96
N CYS A 35 -5.35 9.74 -10.07
CA CYS A 35 -5.99 10.56 -11.11
C CYS A 35 -5.61 12.04 -10.99
N GLY A 36 -5.59 12.56 -9.76
CA GLY A 36 -5.23 13.95 -9.49
C GLY A 36 -3.84 14.31 -9.98
N LEU A 37 -2.84 13.48 -9.68
CA LEU A 37 -1.46 13.70 -10.15
C LEU A 37 -1.32 13.62 -11.68
N ILE A 38 -2.08 12.74 -12.32
CA ILE A 38 -2.07 12.65 -13.80
C ILE A 38 -2.66 13.92 -14.41
N ILE A 39 -3.81 14.37 -13.90
CA ILE A 39 -4.44 15.62 -14.37
C ILE A 39 -3.51 16.79 -14.13
N ASP A 40 -2.86 16.84 -12.97
CA ASP A 40 -1.97 17.95 -12.61
C ASP A 40 -0.76 18.05 -13.54
N PHE A 41 -0.19 16.90 -13.92
CA PHE A 41 0.86 16.82 -14.93
C PHE A 41 0.41 17.36 -16.30
N PHE A 42 -0.76 16.92 -16.80
CA PHE A 42 -1.23 17.33 -18.13
C PHE A 42 -1.77 18.76 -18.19
N THR A 43 -2.23 19.31 -17.07
CA THR A 43 -2.80 20.68 -17.01
C THR A 43 -1.77 21.73 -16.59
N ASN A 44 -0.57 21.33 -16.18
CA ASN A 44 0.43 22.21 -15.57
C ASN A 44 -0.12 23.03 -14.39
N SER A 45 -1.16 22.54 -13.69
CA SER A 45 -1.90 23.35 -12.72
C SER A 45 -1.19 23.49 -11.37
N LEU A 46 -0.33 22.52 -11.03
CA LEU A 46 0.33 22.37 -9.73
C LEU A 46 -0.64 22.49 -8.53
N THR A 47 -1.92 22.15 -8.75
CA THR A 47 -2.98 22.31 -7.75
C THR A 47 -3.04 21.16 -6.76
N PHE A 48 -2.41 20.02 -7.08
CA PHE A 48 -2.39 18.87 -6.19
C PHE A 48 -1.36 19.13 -5.07
N THR A 49 -1.85 19.59 -3.93
CA THR A 49 -0.98 20.05 -2.85
C THR A 49 -0.20 18.90 -2.19
N SER A 50 1.03 19.20 -1.77
CA SER A 50 1.89 18.30 -0.99
C SER A 50 1.19 17.70 0.23
N GLY A 51 0.24 18.42 0.86
CA GLY A 51 -0.56 17.95 1.99
C GLY A 51 -1.39 16.70 1.69
N LEU A 52 -2.00 16.62 0.49
CA LEU A 52 -2.76 15.43 0.08
C LEU A 52 -1.86 14.21 -0.11
N LEU A 53 -0.63 14.43 -0.59
CA LEU A 53 0.38 13.37 -0.77
C LEU A 53 0.93 12.88 0.57
N VAL A 54 1.19 13.79 1.52
CA VAL A 54 1.60 13.41 2.89
C VAL A 54 0.51 12.57 3.54
N PHE A 55 -0.76 13.00 3.43
CA PHE A 55 -1.88 12.22 3.94
C PHE A 55 -2.00 10.86 3.24
N TYR A 56 -1.78 10.81 1.92
CA TYR A 56 -1.75 9.55 1.16
C TYR A 56 -0.73 8.56 1.71
N LEU A 57 0.51 9.00 1.93
CA LEU A 57 1.57 8.13 2.44
C LEU A 57 1.31 7.66 3.87
N ALA A 58 0.73 8.53 4.72
CA ALA A 58 0.28 8.15 6.05
C ALA A 58 -0.84 7.09 5.99
N PHE A 59 -1.83 7.31 5.12
CA PHE A 59 -2.96 6.40 4.96
C PHE A 59 -2.53 5.04 4.36
N LEU A 60 -1.60 5.05 3.40
CA LEU A 60 -0.95 3.85 2.87
C LEU A 60 -0.24 3.04 3.97
N SER A 61 0.48 3.73 4.86
CA SER A 61 1.18 3.08 5.97
C SER A 61 0.18 2.42 6.93
N LEU A 62 -0.90 3.12 7.30
CA LEU A 62 -1.98 2.56 8.12
C LEU A 62 -2.67 1.36 7.44
N TYR A 63 -2.93 1.46 6.13
CA TYR A 63 -3.48 0.38 5.33
C TYR A 63 -2.56 -0.85 5.38
N ASN A 64 -1.25 -0.67 5.20
CA ASN A 64 -0.30 -1.77 5.26
C ASN A 64 -0.20 -2.41 6.64
N VAL A 65 -0.16 -1.60 7.71
CA VAL A 65 -0.18 -2.11 9.09
C VAL A 65 -1.44 -2.94 9.33
N SER A 66 -2.62 -2.44 8.94
CA SER A 66 -3.89 -3.17 9.10
C SER A 66 -3.87 -4.56 8.48
N LYS A 67 -3.38 -4.60 7.24
CA LYS A 67 -3.29 -5.80 6.41
C LYS A 67 -2.28 -6.79 6.97
N GLU A 68 -1.24 -6.27 7.61
CA GLU A 68 -0.23 -7.08 8.24
C GLU A 68 -0.74 -7.66 9.56
N VAL A 69 -1.34 -6.87 10.43
CA VAL A 69 -1.98 -7.36 11.66
C VAL A 69 -2.93 -8.52 11.35
N ASP A 70 -3.80 -8.38 10.35
CA ASP A 70 -4.68 -9.47 9.92
C ASP A 70 -3.92 -10.72 9.47
N ARG A 71 -2.79 -10.57 8.76
CA ARG A 71 -1.97 -11.69 8.30
C ARG A 71 -1.37 -12.46 9.47
N TRP A 72 -0.85 -11.73 10.45
CA TRP A 72 -0.24 -12.33 11.65
C TRP A 72 -1.30 -13.05 12.50
N LEU A 73 -2.53 -12.54 12.57
CA LEU A 73 -3.62 -13.09 13.37
C LEU A 73 -4.40 -14.24 12.69
N THR A 74 -4.73 -14.10 11.41
CA THR A 74 -5.71 -14.98 10.74
C THR A 74 -5.11 -16.04 9.82
N ASN A 75 -3.78 -16.04 9.59
CA ASN A 75 -3.09 -16.95 8.65
C ASN A 75 -3.61 -16.92 7.19
N LEU A 76 -4.54 -16.03 6.83
CA LEU A 76 -5.12 -15.96 5.49
C LEU A 76 -4.16 -15.27 4.52
N HIS A 77 -3.67 -16.04 3.55
CA HIS A 77 -2.84 -15.56 2.46
C HIS A 77 -3.73 -15.17 1.26
N ASN A 78 -4.42 -14.04 1.36
CA ASN A 78 -5.20 -13.55 0.22
C ASN A 78 -4.28 -12.96 -0.85
N TRP A 79 -4.56 -13.26 -2.13
CA TRP A 79 -3.99 -12.59 -3.30
C TRP A 79 -4.30 -11.08 -3.20
N ARG A 80 -3.28 -10.23 -3.27
CA ARG A 80 -3.38 -8.84 -2.78
C ARG A 80 -3.17 -7.84 -3.91
N LEU A 81 -4.21 -7.03 -4.17
CA LEU A 81 -4.23 -5.85 -5.07
C LEU A 81 -3.08 -4.84 -4.86
N GLY A 82 -2.30 -4.95 -3.78
CA GLY A 82 -1.18 -4.04 -3.51
C GLY A 82 -0.05 -4.16 -4.53
N GLU A 83 0.22 -5.35 -5.07
CA GLU A 83 1.24 -5.54 -6.11
C GLU A 83 0.84 -4.83 -7.42
N ILE A 84 -0.46 -4.83 -7.74
CA ILE A 84 -1.00 -4.09 -8.88
C ILE A 84 -0.76 -2.59 -8.70
N TRP A 85 -1.04 -2.05 -7.51
CA TRP A 85 -0.80 -0.63 -7.25
C TRP A 85 0.68 -0.26 -7.33
N VAL A 86 1.60 -1.12 -6.89
CA VAL A 86 3.05 -0.89 -7.06
C VAL A 86 3.41 -0.80 -8.54
N ALA A 87 2.92 -1.73 -9.37
CA ALA A 87 3.15 -1.70 -10.81
C ALA A 87 2.55 -0.45 -11.46
N VAL A 88 1.32 -0.07 -11.09
CA VAL A 88 0.65 1.14 -11.57
C VAL A 88 1.49 2.39 -11.27
N TRP A 89 1.98 2.56 -10.04
CA TRP A 89 2.82 3.70 -9.67
C TRP A 89 4.15 3.72 -10.43
N LEU A 90 4.82 2.57 -10.55
CA LEU A 90 6.07 2.44 -11.31
C LEU A 90 5.89 2.81 -12.80
N VAL A 91 4.87 2.23 -13.44
CA VAL A 91 4.58 2.50 -14.86
C VAL A 91 4.19 3.96 -15.05
N THR A 92 3.38 4.52 -14.16
CA THR A 92 2.98 5.94 -14.22
C THR A 92 4.20 6.84 -14.14
N ASN A 93 5.11 6.60 -13.19
CA ASN A 93 6.33 7.38 -13.05
C ASN A 93 7.23 7.30 -14.29
N LEU A 94 7.37 6.10 -14.86
CA LEU A 94 8.16 5.88 -16.07
C LEU A 94 7.55 6.61 -17.28
N VAL A 95 6.24 6.49 -17.49
CA VAL A 95 5.54 7.12 -18.61
C VAL A 95 5.60 8.64 -18.51
N ILE A 96 5.31 9.20 -17.33
CA ILE A 96 5.34 10.65 -17.11
C ILE A 96 6.77 11.19 -17.25
N GLY A 97 7.76 10.48 -16.70
CA GLY A 97 9.16 10.83 -16.87
C GLY A 97 9.59 10.82 -18.34
N TYR A 98 9.14 9.82 -19.11
CA TYR A 98 9.41 9.73 -20.55
C TYR A 98 8.76 10.87 -21.34
N ILE A 99 7.48 11.19 -21.06
CA ILE A 99 6.77 12.30 -21.71
C ILE A 99 7.48 13.62 -21.43
N TYR A 100 7.81 13.90 -20.17
CA TYR A 100 8.51 15.13 -19.78
C TYR A 100 9.89 15.24 -20.44
N MET A 101 10.64 14.14 -20.54
CA MET A 101 11.94 14.11 -21.20
C MET A 101 11.84 14.45 -22.70
N MET A 102 10.77 14.02 -23.37
CA MET A 102 10.57 14.27 -24.81
C MET A 102 10.00 15.66 -25.10
N HIS A 103 9.21 16.23 -24.18
CA HIS A 103 8.50 17.50 -24.37
C HIS A 103 8.68 18.47 -23.17
N PRO A 104 9.92 18.82 -22.78
CA PRO A 104 10.15 19.62 -21.56
C PRO A 104 9.52 21.02 -21.62
N ASP A 105 9.46 21.64 -22.80
CA ASP A 105 8.94 23.00 -22.99
C ASP A 105 7.40 23.08 -22.92
N GLU A 106 6.71 21.98 -23.24
CA GLU A 106 5.24 21.87 -23.19
C GLU A 106 4.75 21.62 -21.75
N PHE A 107 5.59 20.95 -20.94
CA PHE A 107 5.29 20.57 -19.57
C PHE A 107 6.18 21.33 -18.58
N LYS A 108 6.12 22.67 -18.55
CA LYS A 108 6.95 23.50 -17.65
C LYS A 108 6.74 23.21 -16.16
N GLY A 109 5.53 22.78 -15.77
CA GLY A 109 5.25 22.29 -14.41
C GLY A 109 5.60 20.80 -14.21
N GLY A 110 5.99 20.12 -15.29
CA GLY A 110 6.25 18.69 -15.34
C GLY A 110 7.40 18.23 -14.46
N ALA A 111 8.41 19.06 -14.22
CA ALA A 111 9.51 18.73 -13.30
C ALA A 111 9.01 18.55 -11.86
N GLU A 112 8.17 19.46 -11.37
CA GLU A 112 7.61 19.40 -10.02
C GLU A 112 6.60 18.26 -9.89
N ALA A 113 5.72 18.10 -10.88
CA ALA A 113 4.79 16.97 -10.93
C ALA A 113 5.53 15.62 -10.95
N LEU A 114 6.61 15.50 -11.73
CA LEU A 114 7.46 14.31 -11.77
C LEU A 114 8.14 14.05 -10.42
N ASN A 115 8.63 15.10 -9.73
CA ASN A 115 9.18 14.98 -8.39
C ASN A 115 8.15 14.46 -7.39
N GLN A 116 6.92 14.97 -7.45
CA GLN A 116 5.81 14.53 -6.59
C GLN A 116 5.43 13.07 -6.86
N ILE A 117 5.25 12.69 -8.12
CA ILE A 117 4.94 11.31 -8.52
C ILE A 117 6.09 10.37 -8.14
N SER A 118 7.34 10.78 -8.32
CA SER A 118 8.53 10.02 -7.90
C SER A 118 8.57 9.81 -6.40
N SER A 119 8.31 10.86 -5.61
CA SER A 119 8.27 10.79 -4.15
C SER A 119 7.21 9.83 -3.64
N VAL A 120 6.00 9.88 -4.22
CA VAL A 120 4.91 8.95 -3.90
C VAL A 120 5.29 7.52 -4.29
N THR A 121 5.88 7.33 -5.47
CA THR A 121 6.33 6.02 -5.97
C THR A 121 7.36 5.40 -5.03
N ILE A 122 8.33 6.18 -4.55
CA ILE A 122 9.30 5.74 -3.54
C ILE A 122 8.59 5.31 -2.25
N GLY A 123 7.64 6.11 -1.77
CA GLY A 123 6.86 5.77 -0.58
C GLY A 123 6.06 4.47 -0.73
N VAL A 124 5.49 4.22 -1.92
CA VAL A 124 4.79 2.97 -2.27
C VAL A 124 5.75 1.78 -2.31
N LEU A 125 6.92 1.94 -2.92
CA LEU A 125 7.96 0.90 -2.97
C LEU A 125 8.48 0.54 -1.59
N ALA A 126 8.79 1.54 -0.76
CA ALA A 126 9.26 1.32 0.61
C ALA A 126 8.24 0.51 1.44
N ASN A 127 6.97 0.87 1.30
CA ASN A 127 5.86 0.16 1.92
C ASN A 127 5.71 -1.29 1.41
N PHE A 128 5.88 -1.50 0.11
CA PHE A 128 5.85 -2.83 -0.50
C PHE A 128 7.00 -3.71 0.02
N ILE A 129 8.23 -3.20 0.00
CA ILE A 129 9.42 -3.89 0.52
C ILE A 129 9.24 -4.22 2.00
N GLY A 130 8.73 -3.27 2.80
CA GLY A 130 8.42 -3.51 4.21
C GLY A 130 7.42 -4.65 4.41
N SER A 131 6.38 -4.73 3.57
CA SER A 131 5.44 -5.85 3.57
C SER A 131 6.11 -7.17 3.18
N GLU A 132 6.95 -7.19 2.14
CA GLU A 132 7.68 -8.41 1.72
C GLU A 132 8.63 -8.92 2.80
N VAL A 133 9.39 -8.03 3.43
CA VAL A 133 10.28 -8.37 4.55
C VAL A 133 9.47 -8.96 5.70
N SER A 134 8.36 -8.33 6.08
CA SER A 134 7.47 -8.82 7.13
C SER A 134 6.87 -10.20 6.80
N LYS A 135 6.50 -10.46 5.53
CA LYS A 135 6.05 -11.79 5.06
C LYS A 135 7.15 -12.84 5.24
N ARG A 136 8.39 -12.52 4.84
CA ARG A 136 9.55 -13.43 4.98
C ARG A 136 9.85 -13.75 6.45
N ILE A 137 9.87 -12.74 7.32
CA ILE A 137 10.10 -12.92 8.76
C ILE A 137 9.03 -13.83 9.37
N TYR A 138 7.76 -13.62 9.02
CA TYR A 138 6.67 -14.47 9.49
C TYR A 138 6.84 -15.94 9.09
N LYS A 139 7.21 -16.19 7.82
CA LYS A 139 7.46 -17.55 7.32
C LYS A 139 8.58 -18.23 8.10
N ILE A 140 9.69 -17.53 8.35
CA ILE A 140 10.82 -18.04 9.13
C ILE A 140 10.40 -18.37 10.57
N LYS A 141 9.67 -17.49 11.26
CA LYS A 141 9.17 -17.73 12.62
C LYS A 141 8.29 -18.99 12.68
N ARG A 142 7.44 -19.18 11.68
CA ARG A 142 6.59 -20.38 11.58
C ARG A 142 7.39 -21.66 11.36
N LEU A 143 8.38 -21.65 10.47
CA LEU A 143 9.25 -22.81 10.25
C LEU A 143 10.03 -23.19 11.50
N LYS A 144 10.58 -22.21 12.23
CA LYS A 144 11.25 -22.46 13.52
C LYS A 144 10.30 -23.07 14.55
N LYS A 145 9.05 -22.60 14.64
CA LYS A 145 8.05 -23.18 15.56
C LYS A 145 7.72 -24.64 15.21
N ALA A 146 7.54 -24.96 13.92
CA ALA A 146 7.29 -26.32 13.46
C ALA A 146 8.46 -27.26 13.78
N ASN A 147 9.69 -26.86 13.47
CA ASN A 147 10.88 -27.66 13.77
C ASN A 147 11.10 -27.86 15.28
N ARG A 148 10.68 -26.91 16.12
CA ARG A 148 10.75 -27.07 17.59
C ARG A 148 9.78 -28.12 18.11
N ILE A 149 8.59 -28.23 17.51
CA ILE A 149 7.59 -29.26 17.85
C ILE A 149 8.10 -30.65 17.46
N ILE A 150 8.69 -30.78 16.26
CA ILE A 150 9.25 -32.06 15.77
C ILE A 150 10.43 -32.55 16.62
N ARG A 151 11.20 -31.66 17.26
CA ARG A 151 12.31 -32.06 18.16
C ARG A 151 11.88 -32.48 19.57
N ILE A 152 10.63 -32.23 19.96
CA ILE A 152 10.10 -32.56 21.28
C ILE A 152 9.28 -33.87 21.26
N ILE A 153 8.87 -34.31 20.07
CA ILE A 153 8.22 -35.59 19.81
C ILE A 153 9.29 -36.61 19.42
#